data_AF-A0A7W0RW69-F1
#
_entry.id   AF-A0A7W0RW69-F1
#
_cell.length_a   1.000
_cell.length_b   1.000
_cell.length_c   1.000
_cell.angle_alpha   90.00
_cell.angle_beta   90.00
_cell.angle_gamma   90.00
#
_symmetry.space_group_name_H-M   'P 1'
#
loop_
_entity.id
_entity.type
_entity.pdbx_description
1 polymer ?
#
loop_
_entity_poly.entity_id
_entity_poly.type
_entity_poly.pdbx_seq_one_letter_code
_entity_poly.pdbx_strand_id
1 'polypeptide(L)'
;MAVNTIPAHWVNTTMKFAVRGLEGGNRVLVKTTEGSSLLSRARAYMGPSNLSDYTVEADILATQKRRQQGDAGVIAQRYVLALYGNSQMLHLEPWQPETARTITMPFAWKPDAWYRMKLSVENLPDGKVRARGKVWPAGEQEPAVWMIERVDPLPNKQGAPGIFGNALAEIYFDNLKVTPNK
;
A
#
# COMPACT_ATOMS: atom_id res chain seq x y z
N MET A 1 0.78 -2.19 -19.61
CA MET A 1 -0.26 -1.18 -19.96
C MET A 1 0.39 0.00 -20.70
N ALA A 2 -0.33 0.71 -21.56
CA ALA A 2 0.22 1.87 -22.28
C ALA A 2 0.47 3.07 -21.34
N VAL A 3 1.40 3.95 -21.71
CA VAL A 3 1.68 5.18 -20.94
C VAL A 3 0.44 6.09 -20.96
N ASN A 4 0.23 6.86 -19.88
CA ASN A 4 -0.92 7.74 -19.67
C ASN A 4 -2.28 7.00 -19.64
N THR A 5 -2.26 5.71 -19.29
CA THR A 5 -3.49 4.94 -19.03
C THR A 5 -3.62 4.57 -17.55
N ILE A 6 -4.77 4.02 -17.18
CA ILE A 6 -5.05 3.44 -15.87
C ILE A 6 -5.49 1.99 -16.04
N PRO A 7 -5.34 1.13 -15.03
CA PRO A 7 -5.91 -0.21 -15.07
C PRO A 7 -7.43 -0.14 -15.20
N ALA A 8 -7.99 -0.74 -16.27
CA ALA A 8 -9.41 -0.58 -16.62
C ALA A 8 -10.40 -1.07 -15.55
N HIS A 9 -10.03 -2.12 -14.80
CA HIS A 9 -10.91 -2.74 -13.80
C HIS A 9 -10.63 -2.26 -12.37
N TRP A 10 -9.77 -1.26 -12.20
CA TRP A 10 -9.48 -0.72 -10.88
C TRP A 10 -10.44 0.42 -10.56
N VAL A 11 -10.90 0.44 -9.32
CA VAL A 11 -11.79 1.48 -8.81
C VAL A 11 -10.95 2.61 -8.21
N ASN A 12 -11.42 3.84 -8.34
CA ASN A 12 -10.83 5.04 -7.73
C ASN A 12 -9.44 5.43 -8.27
N THR A 13 -9.16 5.13 -9.55
CA THR A 13 -7.90 5.45 -10.24
C THR A 13 -8.00 6.69 -11.13
N THR A 14 -9.17 6.99 -11.67
CA THR A 14 -9.43 8.10 -12.61
C THR A 14 -8.96 9.45 -12.07
N MET A 15 -8.24 10.21 -12.90
CA MET A 15 -7.59 11.50 -12.57
C MET A 15 -6.54 11.47 -11.44
N LYS A 16 -6.35 10.34 -10.77
CA LYS A 16 -5.50 10.21 -9.59
C LYS A 16 -4.21 9.46 -9.87
N PHE A 17 -4.24 8.57 -10.85
CA PHE A 17 -3.14 7.71 -11.25
C PHE A 17 -2.91 7.76 -12.75
N ALA A 18 -1.68 7.47 -13.17
CA ALA A 18 -1.32 7.27 -14.56
C ALA A 18 -0.14 6.29 -14.66
N VAL A 19 -0.12 5.46 -15.71
CA VAL A 19 1.07 4.70 -16.08
C VAL A 19 2.13 5.63 -16.64
N ARG A 20 3.35 5.56 -16.10
CA ARG A 20 4.51 6.27 -16.65
C ARG A 20 5.61 5.28 -17.04
N GLY A 21 6.38 5.65 -18.06
CA GLY A 21 7.61 4.94 -18.41
C GLY A 21 8.75 5.39 -17.50
N LEU A 22 9.63 4.46 -17.15
CA LEU A 22 10.92 4.72 -16.53
C LEU A 22 12.05 4.42 -17.52
N GLU A 23 13.26 4.89 -17.21
CA GLU A 23 14.46 4.51 -17.95
C GLU A 23 14.61 2.98 -18.01
N GLY A 24 15.13 2.47 -19.12
CA GLY A 24 15.25 1.02 -19.35
C GLY A 24 13.95 0.34 -19.82
N GLY A 25 12.89 1.09 -20.11
CA GLY A 25 11.66 0.57 -20.72
C GLY A 25 10.64 -0.03 -19.74
N ASN A 26 10.92 0.03 -18.43
CA ASN A 26 9.96 -0.37 -17.41
C ASN A 26 8.77 0.62 -17.35
N ARG A 27 7.61 0.14 -16.92
CA ARG A 27 6.39 0.95 -16.77
C ARG A 27 5.77 0.72 -15.42
N VAL A 28 5.44 1.81 -14.75
CA VAL A 28 4.97 1.82 -13.36
C VAL A 28 3.69 2.61 -13.22
N LEU A 29 2.87 2.26 -12.24
CA LEU A 29 1.67 3.02 -11.92
C LEU A 29 2.04 4.14 -10.95
N VAL A 30 1.72 5.39 -11.30
CA VAL A 30 2.08 6.56 -10.50
C VAL A 30 0.82 7.18 -9.92
N LYS A 31 0.76 7.35 -8.60
CA LYS A 31 -0.16 8.28 -7.96
C LYS A 31 0.39 9.69 -8.18
N THR A 32 -0.32 10.46 -9.01
CA THR A 32 0.13 11.79 -9.43
C THR A 32 -0.14 12.84 -8.36
N THR A 33 0.59 13.95 -8.46
CA THR A 33 0.29 15.21 -7.74
C THR A 33 -0.51 16.20 -8.60
N GLU A 34 -1.02 15.75 -9.74
CA GLU A 34 -1.75 16.58 -10.69
C GLU A 34 -3.21 16.80 -10.24
N GLY A 35 -3.82 17.90 -10.67
CA GLY A 35 -5.19 18.23 -10.35
C GLY A 35 -5.38 18.83 -8.95
N SER A 36 -6.57 18.63 -8.38
CA SER A 36 -6.96 19.20 -7.08
C SER A 36 -6.24 18.50 -5.92
N SER A 37 -5.87 19.26 -4.89
CA SER A 37 -5.33 18.72 -3.63
C SER A 37 -6.26 17.73 -2.93
N LEU A 38 -7.57 17.78 -3.22
CA LEU A 38 -8.57 16.81 -2.76
C LEU A 38 -8.34 15.39 -3.34
N LEU A 39 -7.52 15.27 -4.39
CA LEU A 39 -7.16 14.02 -5.05
C LEU A 39 -5.80 13.47 -4.57
N SER A 40 -5.14 14.14 -3.63
CA SER A 40 -3.84 13.72 -3.07
C SER A 40 -3.94 12.33 -2.44
N ARG A 41 -4.99 12.08 -1.66
CA ARG A 41 -5.28 10.79 -1.02
C ARG A 41 -6.19 9.93 -1.88
N ALA A 42 -5.78 8.68 -2.10
CA ALA A 42 -6.56 7.68 -2.81
C ALA A 42 -6.36 6.28 -2.23
N ARG A 43 -7.42 5.48 -2.31
CA ARG A 43 -7.40 4.02 -2.12
C ARG A 43 -7.90 3.41 -3.41
N ALA A 44 -6.98 2.88 -4.21
CA ALA A 44 -7.34 2.23 -5.47
C ALA A 44 -7.50 0.74 -5.21
N TYR A 45 -8.66 0.19 -5.58
CA TYR A 45 -8.99 -1.21 -5.33
C TYR A 45 -8.98 -1.99 -6.63
N MET A 46 -8.58 -3.26 -6.54
CA MET A 46 -8.61 -4.21 -7.63
C MET A 46 -9.34 -5.47 -7.20
N GLY A 47 -10.10 -6.07 -8.10
CA GLY A 47 -10.80 -7.32 -7.82
C GLY A 47 -12.00 -7.20 -6.87
N PRO A 48 -12.62 -8.34 -6.52
CA PRO A 48 -13.90 -8.36 -5.84
C PRO A 48 -13.77 -8.12 -4.33
N SER A 49 -14.83 -7.60 -3.72
CA SER A 49 -14.87 -7.21 -2.30
C SER A 49 -15.10 -8.36 -1.31
N ASN A 50 -15.41 -9.56 -1.82
CA ASN A 50 -15.65 -10.77 -1.04
C ASN A 50 -14.40 -11.66 -0.88
N LEU A 51 -13.22 -11.18 -1.29
CA LEU A 51 -11.97 -11.90 -1.06
C LEU A 51 -11.57 -11.88 0.42
N SER A 52 -10.96 -12.97 0.85
CA SER A 52 -10.43 -13.19 2.20
C SER A 52 -9.21 -14.11 2.15
N ASP A 53 -8.44 -14.12 3.23
CA ASP A 53 -7.30 -15.01 3.46
C ASP A 53 -6.21 -14.90 2.39
N TYR A 54 -5.71 -13.68 2.17
CA TYR A 54 -4.73 -13.38 1.14
C TYR A 54 -3.65 -12.39 1.56
N THR A 55 -2.58 -12.37 0.75
CA THR A 55 -1.43 -11.50 0.86
C THR A 55 -1.36 -10.57 -0.34
N VAL A 56 -1.02 -9.29 -0.07
CA VAL A 56 -0.71 -8.28 -1.08
C VAL A 56 0.74 -7.86 -0.94
N GLU A 57 1.46 -7.83 -2.06
CA GLU A 57 2.83 -7.35 -2.15
C GLU A 57 2.98 -6.32 -3.26
N ALA A 58 3.79 -5.29 -3.04
CA ALA A 58 4.15 -4.32 -4.08
C ALA A 58 5.53 -3.72 -3.82
N ASP A 59 6.21 -3.32 -4.88
CA ASP A 59 7.33 -2.39 -4.79
C ASP A 59 6.78 -0.96 -4.87
N ILE A 60 7.24 -0.11 -3.95
CA ILE A 60 6.74 1.24 -3.75
C ILE A 60 7.91 2.20 -3.62
N LEU A 61 7.80 3.35 -4.27
CA LEU A 61 8.74 4.46 -4.14
C LEU A 61 7.94 5.76 -3.95
N ALA A 62 8.35 6.58 -2.99
CA ALA A 62 7.82 7.93 -2.84
C ALA A 62 8.94 8.94 -3.12
N THR A 63 8.64 9.92 -3.97
CA THR A 63 9.56 11.04 -4.25
C THR A 63 9.47 12.09 -3.14
N GLN A 64 10.39 13.06 -3.14
CA GLN A 64 10.32 14.22 -2.26
C GLN A 64 10.14 15.53 -3.04
N LYS A 65 9.21 16.37 -2.59
CA LYS A 65 9.01 17.72 -3.12
C LYS A 65 8.85 18.72 -1.98
N ARG A 66 9.68 19.77 -1.95
CA ARG A 66 9.62 20.83 -0.92
C ARG A 66 9.61 20.27 0.52
N ARG A 67 10.48 19.29 0.81
CA ARG A 67 10.59 18.59 2.10
C ARG A 67 9.34 17.78 2.49
N GLN A 68 8.42 17.54 1.57
CA GLN A 68 7.28 16.66 1.75
C GLN A 68 7.52 15.36 0.99
N GLN A 69 7.31 14.23 1.65
CA GLN A 69 7.32 12.90 1.05
C GLN A 69 5.90 12.33 1.11
N GLY A 70 5.48 11.62 0.06
CA GLY A 70 4.17 10.99 0.01
C GLY A 70 4.04 9.81 0.97
N ASP A 71 2.81 9.50 1.40
CA ASP A 71 2.52 8.28 2.16
C ASP A 71 2.02 7.19 1.21
N ALA A 72 2.52 5.97 1.33
CA ALA A 72 2.27 4.93 0.35
C ALA A 72 2.09 3.56 1.03
N GLY A 73 1.24 2.71 0.45
CA GLY A 73 0.97 1.42 1.05
C GLY A 73 0.18 0.45 0.21
N VAL A 74 -0.02 -0.74 0.76
CA VAL A 74 -0.84 -1.82 0.20
C VAL A 74 -2.05 -2.08 1.08
N ILE A 75 -3.13 -2.58 0.48
CA ILE A 75 -4.40 -2.85 1.14
C ILE A 75 -4.76 -4.33 0.96
N ALA A 76 -5.07 -5.00 2.05
CA ALA A 76 -5.59 -6.37 2.07
C ALA A 76 -6.72 -6.49 3.10
N GLN A 77 -7.88 -7.02 2.70
CA GLN A 77 -9.07 -7.16 3.54
C GLN A 77 -9.41 -5.89 4.32
N ARG A 78 -9.30 -4.72 3.66
CA ARG A 78 -9.49 -3.37 4.22
C ARG A 78 -8.40 -2.89 5.19
N TYR A 79 -7.52 -3.76 5.66
CA TYR A 79 -6.32 -3.35 6.39
C TYR A 79 -5.33 -2.69 5.44
N VAL A 80 -4.67 -1.65 5.93
CA VAL A 80 -3.68 -0.88 5.19
C VAL A 80 -2.34 -1.03 5.90
N LEU A 81 -1.33 -1.46 5.15
CA LEU A 81 0.07 -1.34 5.56
C LEU A 81 0.65 -0.15 4.81
N ALA A 82 0.99 0.93 5.52
CA ALA A 82 1.43 2.18 4.90
C ALA A 82 2.68 2.74 5.56
N LEU A 83 3.59 3.23 4.72
CA LEU A 83 4.71 4.07 5.11
C LEU A 83 4.28 5.52 5.04
N TYR A 84 4.50 6.24 6.13
CA TYR A 84 4.24 7.67 6.20
C TYR A 84 5.53 8.43 5.98
N GLY A 85 5.56 9.24 4.91
CA GLY A 85 6.73 9.94 4.42
C GLY A 85 7.28 10.93 5.44
N ASN A 86 6.43 11.84 5.88
CA ASN A 86 6.87 12.95 6.72
C ASN A 86 7.13 12.56 8.18
N SER A 87 6.37 11.60 8.72
CA SER A 87 6.53 11.15 10.10
C SER A 87 7.54 10.01 10.25
N GLN A 88 7.98 9.38 9.14
CA GLN A 88 8.93 8.26 9.14
C GLN A 88 8.43 7.09 10.01
N MET A 89 7.19 6.67 9.74
CA MET A 89 6.49 5.63 10.49
C MET A 89 5.93 4.56 9.55
N LEU A 90 5.98 3.30 9.97
CA LEU A 90 5.19 2.22 9.41
C LEU A 90 3.91 2.07 10.22
N HIS A 91 2.78 2.01 9.53
CA HIS A 91 1.45 1.87 10.11
C HIS A 91 0.77 0.60 9.60
N LEU A 92 0.09 -0.11 10.50
CA LEU A 92 -0.87 -1.15 10.17
C LEU A 92 -2.24 -0.77 10.74
N GLU A 93 -3.20 -0.49 9.85
CA GLU A 93 -4.45 0.18 10.20
C GLU A 93 -5.66 -0.57 9.63
N PRO A 94 -6.76 -0.78 10.37
CA PRO A 94 -7.99 -1.32 9.81
C PRO A 94 -8.76 -0.30 8.96
N TRP A 95 -8.67 0.99 9.29
CA TRP A 95 -9.14 2.14 8.51
C TRP A 95 -8.66 3.45 9.17
N GLN A 96 -8.44 4.53 8.41
CA GLN A 96 -8.22 5.87 8.97
C GLN A 96 -9.55 6.59 9.21
N PRO A 97 -9.80 7.28 10.35
CA PRO A 97 -8.85 7.72 11.39
C PRO A 97 -8.89 6.87 12.68
N GLU A 98 -9.05 5.54 12.57
CA GLU A 98 -9.05 4.69 13.77
C GLU A 98 -7.68 4.71 14.44
N THR A 99 -7.65 4.96 15.76
CA THR A 99 -6.41 5.02 16.55
C THR A 99 -6.22 3.89 17.57
N ALA A 100 -7.29 3.18 17.98
CA ALA A 100 -7.23 2.18 19.04
C ALA A 100 -6.70 0.81 18.56
N ARG A 101 -6.90 0.46 17.30
CA ARG A 101 -6.47 -0.78 16.66
C ARG A 101 -5.34 -0.58 15.67
N THR A 102 -5.14 0.64 15.21
CA THR A 102 -3.93 1.03 14.50
C THR A 102 -2.71 0.80 15.39
N ILE A 103 -1.73 0.07 14.86
CA ILE A 103 -0.42 -0.06 15.48
C ILE A 103 0.63 0.54 14.55
N THR A 104 1.66 1.12 15.16
CA THR A 104 2.69 1.85 14.43
C THR A 104 4.07 1.51 14.98
N MET A 105 5.09 1.72 14.16
CA MET A 105 6.48 1.67 14.58
C MET A 105 7.32 2.67 13.77
N PRO A 106 8.41 3.21 14.34
CA PRO A 106 9.37 4.00 13.59
C PRO A 106 9.93 3.19 12.41
N PHE A 107 9.96 3.81 11.22
CA PHE A 107 10.57 3.23 10.04
C PHE A 107 11.17 4.35 9.19
N ALA A 108 12.50 4.45 9.20
CA ALA A 108 13.20 5.44 8.41
C ALA A 108 13.29 4.97 6.95
N TRP A 109 12.56 5.62 6.05
CA TRP A 109 12.55 5.30 4.63
C TRP A 109 12.95 6.50 3.79
N LYS A 110 13.95 6.27 2.94
CA LYS A 110 14.53 7.28 2.06
C LYS A 110 13.57 7.61 0.91
N PRO A 111 13.42 8.89 0.55
CA PRO A 111 12.76 9.24 -0.71
C PRO A 111 13.57 8.71 -1.90
N ASP A 112 12.91 8.60 -3.04
CA ASP A 112 13.52 8.19 -4.32
C ASP A 112 14.21 6.81 -4.26
N ALA A 113 13.78 5.96 -3.33
CA ALA A 113 14.24 4.59 -3.17
C ALA A 113 13.04 3.63 -3.17
N TRP A 114 13.22 2.48 -3.81
CA TRP A 114 12.21 1.43 -3.87
C TRP A 114 12.24 0.58 -2.60
N TYR A 115 11.06 0.32 -2.05
CA TYR A 115 10.84 -0.61 -0.94
C TYR A 115 9.80 -1.64 -1.36
N ARG A 116 10.05 -2.91 -1.04
CA ARG A 116 9.02 -3.93 -1.13
C ARG A 116 8.21 -3.97 0.15
N MET A 117 6.90 -3.95 0.01
CA MET A 117 5.93 -4.07 1.10
C MET A 117 5.16 -5.38 0.95
N LYS A 118 4.90 -6.05 2.07
CA LYS A 118 4.11 -7.28 2.13
C LYS A 118 3.12 -7.22 3.29
N LEU A 119 1.83 -7.37 2.97
CA LEU A 119 0.74 -7.43 3.93
C LEU A 119 -0.01 -8.74 3.77
N SER A 120 -0.02 -9.57 4.81
CA SER A 120 -0.79 -10.81 4.88
C SER A 120 -1.91 -10.64 5.90
N VAL A 121 -3.13 -11.02 5.52
CA VAL A 121 -4.31 -10.96 6.41
C VAL A 121 -4.99 -12.32 6.41
N GLU A 122 -5.27 -12.85 7.59
CA GLU A 122 -5.90 -14.16 7.80
C GLU A 122 -7.06 -14.08 8.82
N ASN A 123 -8.18 -14.72 8.50
CA ASN A 123 -9.28 -14.99 9.42
C ASN A 123 -8.86 -16.12 10.36
N LEU A 124 -9.01 -15.91 11.66
CA LEU A 124 -8.68 -16.90 12.68
C LEU A 124 -9.92 -17.73 13.06
N PRO A 125 -9.74 -19.00 13.51
CA PRO A 125 -10.86 -19.86 13.92
C PRO A 125 -11.73 -19.29 15.05
N ASP A 126 -11.17 -18.42 15.89
CA ASP A 126 -11.88 -17.75 16.99
C ASP A 126 -12.68 -16.51 16.54
N GLY A 127 -12.80 -16.29 15.23
CA GLY A 127 -13.56 -15.21 14.62
C GLY A 127 -12.84 -13.87 14.56
N LYS A 128 -11.58 -13.79 15.02
CA LYS A 128 -10.69 -12.62 14.90
C LYS A 128 -9.99 -12.60 13.55
N VAL A 129 -9.24 -11.53 13.25
CA VAL A 129 -8.33 -11.48 12.09
C VAL A 129 -6.93 -11.13 12.54
N ARG A 130 -5.93 -11.83 12.01
CA ARG A 130 -4.53 -11.45 12.13
C ARG A 130 -4.08 -10.74 10.86
N ALA A 131 -3.55 -9.53 11.00
CA ALA A 131 -2.89 -8.78 9.94
C ALA A 131 -1.40 -8.64 10.28
N ARG A 132 -0.52 -8.94 9.31
CA ARG A 132 0.94 -8.91 9.46
C ARG A 132 1.59 -8.16 8.31
N GLY A 133 2.53 -7.28 8.64
CA GLY A 133 3.22 -6.43 7.70
C GLY A 133 4.73 -6.49 7.83
N LYS A 134 5.42 -6.33 6.72
CA LYS A 134 6.85 -6.05 6.68
C LYS A 134 7.23 -5.26 5.43
N VAL A 135 8.33 -4.52 5.54
CA VAL A 135 8.83 -3.59 4.53
C VAL A 135 10.35 -3.69 4.48
N TRP A 136 10.94 -3.74 3.30
CA TRP A 136 12.40 -3.78 3.14
C TRP A 136 12.82 -3.13 1.82
N PRO A 137 14.07 -2.66 1.67
CA PRO A 137 14.54 -2.13 0.40
C PRO A 137 14.36 -3.13 -0.75
N ALA A 138 13.87 -2.66 -1.89
CA ALA A 138 13.69 -3.52 -3.06
C ALA A 138 15.06 -4.01 -3.56
N GLY A 139 15.18 -5.31 -3.80
CA GLY A 139 16.45 -5.97 -4.14
C GLY A 139 17.18 -6.60 -2.96
N GLU A 140 16.77 -6.28 -1.72
CA GLU A 140 17.25 -7.00 -0.53
C GLU A 140 16.39 -8.24 -0.24
N GLN A 141 16.94 -9.14 0.58
CA GLN A 141 16.26 -10.37 0.98
C GLN A 141 15.04 -10.07 1.86
N GLU A 142 13.93 -10.75 1.59
CA GLU A 142 12.72 -10.68 2.42
C GLU A 142 13.06 -11.05 3.88
N PRO A 143 12.77 -10.17 4.86
CA PRO A 143 13.01 -10.46 6.27
C PRO A 143 12.21 -11.68 6.73
N ALA A 144 12.84 -12.55 7.52
CA ALA A 144 12.20 -13.77 8.03
C ALA A 144 11.07 -13.46 9.03
N VAL A 145 11.21 -12.39 9.81
CA VAL A 145 10.28 -12.00 10.88
C VAL A 145 9.33 -10.91 10.38
N TRP A 146 8.06 -10.98 10.80
CA TRP A 146 7.09 -9.92 10.59
C TRP A 146 7.44 -8.70 11.45
N MET A 147 7.49 -7.51 10.83
CA MET A 147 7.86 -6.28 11.54
C MET A 147 6.74 -5.76 12.43
N ILE A 148 5.50 -5.90 11.94
CA ILE A 148 4.32 -5.37 12.61
C ILE A 148 3.17 -6.39 12.49
N GLU A 149 2.50 -6.68 13.61
CA GLU A 149 1.42 -7.67 13.66
C GLU A 149 0.31 -7.22 14.61
N ARG A 150 -0.95 -7.40 14.19
CA ARG A 150 -2.13 -7.17 15.01
C ARG A 150 -3.14 -8.29 14.85
N VAL A 151 -3.71 -8.75 15.97
CA VAL A 151 -4.95 -9.54 16.00
C VAL A 151 -6.13 -8.63 16.33
N ASP A 152 -6.99 -8.34 15.37
CA ASP A 152 -8.17 -7.47 15.53
C ASP A 152 -9.36 -8.25 16.11
N PRO A 153 -9.87 -7.89 17.31
CA PRO A 153 -11.07 -8.51 17.89
C PRO A 153 -12.38 -8.03 17.25
N LEU A 154 -12.37 -6.95 16.47
CA LEU A 154 -13.52 -6.38 15.74
C LEU A 154 -13.23 -6.36 14.22
N PRO A 155 -12.98 -7.52 13.60
CA PRO A 155 -12.23 -7.57 12.36
C PRO A 155 -13.05 -7.26 11.11
N ASN A 156 -12.35 -6.75 10.10
CA ASN A 156 -12.79 -6.88 8.71
C ASN A 156 -12.42 -8.28 8.18
N LYS A 157 -13.44 -9.11 7.90
CA LYS A 157 -13.22 -10.51 7.45
C LYS A 157 -12.99 -10.68 5.95
N GLN A 158 -13.32 -9.65 5.16
CA GLN A 158 -13.19 -9.67 3.70
C GLN A 158 -12.99 -8.26 3.15
N GLY A 159 -12.41 -8.16 1.95
CA GLY A 159 -12.26 -6.90 1.23
C GLY A 159 -11.47 -7.08 -0.05
N ALA A 160 -11.59 -6.11 -0.95
CA ALA A 160 -10.80 -6.10 -2.18
C ALA A 160 -9.32 -5.73 -1.88
N PRO A 161 -8.36 -6.34 -2.58
CA PRO A 161 -6.98 -5.88 -2.55
C PRO A 161 -6.86 -4.48 -3.14
N GLY A 162 -5.82 -3.75 -2.77
CA GLY A 162 -5.66 -2.38 -3.20
C GLY A 162 -4.29 -1.79 -2.92
N ILE A 163 -4.13 -0.54 -3.34
CA ILE A 163 -3.01 0.31 -2.98
C ILE A 163 -3.52 1.62 -2.35
N PHE A 164 -2.72 2.16 -1.45
CA PHE A 164 -2.96 3.43 -0.79
C PHE A 164 -1.88 4.43 -1.20
N GLY A 165 -2.29 5.67 -1.48
CA GLY A 165 -1.37 6.76 -1.73
C GLY A 165 -1.92 8.09 -1.25
N ASN A 166 -1.11 8.83 -0.50
CA ASN A 166 -1.29 10.24 -0.17
C ASN A 166 -0.15 11.05 -0.81
N ALA A 167 -0.35 11.46 -2.06
CA ALA A 167 0.70 12.07 -2.87
C ALA A 167 0.84 13.58 -2.60
N LEU A 168 1.57 13.92 -1.53
CA LEU A 168 2.16 15.25 -1.36
C LEU A 168 3.36 15.46 -2.32
N ALA A 169 4.01 14.34 -2.66
CA ALA A 169 4.92 14.13 -3.76
C ALA A 169 4.50 12.85 -4.48
N GLU A 170 5.01 12.61 -5.69
CA GLU A 170 4.58 11.46 -6.50
C GLU A 170 4.99 10.13 -5.88
N ILE A 171 4.10 9.14 -6.02
CA ILE A 171 4.30 7.79 -5.51
C ILE A 171 4.19 6.80 -6.67
N TYR A 172 5.12 5.88 -6.74
CA TYR A 172 5.30 4.90 -7.79
C TYR A 172 5.02 3.52 -7.22
N PHE A 173 4.30 2.70 -7.99
CA PHE A 173 3.93 1.34 -7.64
C PHE A 173 4.34 0.40 -8.78
N ASP A 174 5.00 -0.69 -8.44
CA ASP A 174 5.42 -1.74 -9.36
C ASP A 174 5.33 -3.14 -8.72
N ASN A 175 5.46 -4.20 -9.52
CA ASN A 175 5.53 -5.60 -9.09
C ASN A 175 4.43 -6.02 -8.10
N LEU A 176 3.23 -5.46 -8.30
CA LEU A 176 2.07 -5.72 -7.47
C LEU A 176 1.58 -7.16 -7.66
N LYS A 177 1.37 -7.85 -6.55
CA LYS A 177 0.97 -9.25 -6.50
C LYS A 177 -0.08 -9.46 -5.42
N VAL A 178 -1.09 -10.27 -5.75
CA VAL A 178 -2.10 -10.75 -4.80
C VAL A 178 -2.06 -12.27 -4.84
N THR A 179 -1.88 -12.92 -3.69
CA THR A 179 -1.85 -14.39 -3.59
C THR A 179 -2.69 -14.86 -2.42
N PRO A 180 -3.42 -15.98 -2.55
CA PRO A 180 -3.99 -16.66 -1.39
C PRO A 180 -2.91 -16.94 -0.34
N ASN A 181 -3.28 -16.88 0.93
CA ASN A 181 -2.41 -17.38 2.00
C ASN A 181 -2.24 -18.90 1.86
N LYS A 182 -1.13 -19.41 2.39
CA LYS A 182 -0.85 -20.85 2.46
C LYS A 182 -1.16 -21.38 3.85
#